data_AF-A0A1Q2L2M3-F1
#
_entry.id   AF-A0A1Q2L2M3-F1
#
_cell.length_a   1.000
_cell.length_b   1.000
_cell.length_c   1.000
_cell.angle_alpha   90.00
_cell.angle_beta   90.00
_cell.angle_gamma   90.00
#
_symmetry.space_group_name_H-M   'P 1'
#
loop_
_entity.id
_entity.type
_entity.pdbx_description
1 polymer ?
#
loop_
_entity_poly.entity_id
_entity_poly.type
_entity_poly.pdbx_seq_one_letter_code
_entity_poly.pdbx_strand_id
1 'polypeptide(L)'
;MEQKKTTNVILFSGDYDKVMAAYIIANGAAAYDHEVTIFHTFWGLNALRKEHPPELKKGFLERQFARMMPRGADRLPLSKLNMNGMGPKMIKQVIKKHNAMTLPQLVEMAQEQEINLVACTMTMDLLGLRQEELLDDITYAGVAAYLADAEDGNVNLFI
;
A
#
# COMPACT_ATOMS: atom_id res chain seq x y z
N MET A 1 -11.41 -2.35 30.89
CA MET A 1 -10.39 -2.25 29.82
C MET A 1 -11.03 -1.42 28.73
N GLU A 2 -10.44 -0.27 28.41
CA GLU A 2 -10.94 0.57 27.33
C GLU A 2 -10.80 -0.21 26.02
N GLN A 3 -11.86 -0.31 25.24
CA GLN A 3 -11.86 -1.10 24.00
C GLN A 3 -10.94 -0.40 23.00
N LYS A 4 -9.90 -1.09 22.53
CA LYS A 4 -8.94 -0.52 21.57
C LYS A 4 -9.68 -0.14 20.30
N LYS A 5 -9.48 1.09 19.83
CA LYS A 5 -10.17 1.56 18.62
C LYS A 5 -9.55 0.93 17.37
N THR A 6 -10.34 0.78 16.32
CA THR A 6 -9.92 0.17 15.05
C THR A 6 -10.01 1.18 13.91
N THR A 7 -9.00 1.18 13.03
CA THR A 7 -8.98 1.98 11.80
C THR A 7 -8.69 1.08 10.61
N ASN A 8 -9.63 1.00 9.67
CA ASN A 8 -9.49 0.19 8.46
C ASN A 8 -9.44 1.08 7.21
N VAL A 9 -8.45 0.83 6.37
CA VAL A 9 -8.26 1.55 5.10
C VAL A 9 -8.29 0.56 3.95
N ILE A 10 -9.25 0.69 3.04
CA ILE A 10 -9.13 0.09 1.71
C ILE A 10 -8.24 1.01 0.90
N LEU A 11 -7.07 0.52 0.52
CA LEU A 11 -6.17 1.21 -0.39
C LEU A 11 -6.34 0.63 -1.79
N PHE A 12 -7.22 1.26 -2.56
CA PHE A 12 -7.48 0.95 -3.96
C PHE A 12 -6.58 1.76 -4.90
N SER A 13 -6.36 3.04 -4.59
CA SER A 13 -5.57 3.95 -5.42
C SER A 13 -4.09 3.58 -5.39
N GLY A 14 -3.45 3.61 -6.56
CA GLY A 14 -2.01 3.41 -6.76
C GLY A 14 -1.26 4.69 -7.07
N ASP A 15 -1.81 5.85 -6.68
CA ASP A 15 -1.19 7.15 -6.87
C ASP A 15 -0.33 7.50 -5.65
N TYR A 16 0.91 7.94 -5.88
CA TYR A 16 1.91 8.22 -4.84
C TYR A 16 1.36 9.13 -3.73
N ASP A 17 0.67 10.21 -4.07
CA ASP A 17 0.11 11.18 -3.14
C ASP A 17 -1.07 10.63 -2.33
N LYS A 18 -1.92 9.78 -2.93
CA LYS A 18 -3.04 9.14 -2.22
C LYS A 18 -2.56 8.03 -1.30
N VAL A 19 -1.62 7.20 -1.78
CA VAL A 19 -0.98 6.17 -0.96
C VAL A 19 -0.23 6.82 0.20
N MET A 20 0.50 7.92 -0.05
CA MET A 20 1.15 8.69 1.02
C MET A 20 0.14 9.22 2.04
N ALA A 21 -1.00 9.76 1.62
CA ALA A 21 -2.05 10.18 2.54
C ALA A 21 -2.61 9.02 3.38
N ALA A 22 -2.84 7.86 2.77
CA ALA A 22 -3.31 6.66 3.46
C ALA A 22 -2.35 6.22 4.58
N TYR A 23 -1.05 6.13 4.26
CA TYR A 23 -0.03 5.75 5.24
C TYR A 23 0.20 6.81 6.32
N ILE A 24 0.07 8.10 6.01
CA ILE A 24 0.11 9.16 7.05
C ILE A 24 -1.04 8.99 8.04
N ILE A 25 -2.26 8.75 7.54
CA ILE A 25 -3.44 8.53 8.39
C ILE A 25 -3.26 7.25 9.22
N ALA A 26 -2.79 6.16 8.61
CA ALA A 26 -2.60 4.89 9.27
C ALA A 26 -1.54 4.94 10.39
N ASN A 27 -0.35 5.46 10.10
CA ASN A 27 0.70 5.65 11.11
C ASN A 27 0.26 6.63 12.21
N GLY A 28 -0.51 7.67 11.85
CA GLY A 28 -1.13 8.56 12.81
C GLY A 28 -2.10 7.83 13.73
N ALA A 29 -3.00 7.01 13.19
CA ALA A 29 -3.95 6.24 13.98
C ALA A 29 -3.26 5.24 14.92
N ALA A 30 -2.24 4.53 14.43
CA ALA A 30 -1.46 3.60 15.25
C ALA A 30 -0.74 4.31 16.40
N ALA A 31 -0.23 5.53 16.19
CA ALA A 31 0.36 6.35 17.25
C ALA A 31 -0.66 6.83 18.31
N TYR A 32 -1.97 6.77 18.02
CA TYR A 32 -3.07 7.01 18.97
C TYR A 32 -3.68 5.71 19.51
N ASP A 33 -2.90 4.63 19.53
CA ASP A 33 -3.29 3.30 20.02
C ASP A 33 -4.48 2.66 19.28
N HIS A 34 -4.73 3.05 18.02
CA HIS A 34 -5.65 2.29 17.18
C HIS A 34 -4.98 0.98 16.72
N GLU A 35 -5.77 -0.08 16.61
CA GLU A 35 -5.43 -1.23 15.77
C GLU A 35 -5.74 -0.86 14.31
N VAL A 36 -4.74 -0.97 13.44
CA VAL A 36 -4.84 -0.42 12.08
C VAL A 36 -4.65 -1.52 11.05
N THR A 37 -5.56 -1.58 10.09
CA THR A 37 -5.49 -2.48 8.93
C THR A 37 -5.50 -1.68 7.64
N ILE A 38 -4.57 -1.97 6.73
CA ILE A 38 -4.57 -1.43 5.37
C ILE A 38 -4.76 -2.58 4.38
N PHE A 39 -5.95 -2.65 3.78
CA PHE A 39 -6.30 -3.62 2.75
C PHE A 39 -5.94 -3.10 1.36
N HIS A 40 -4.83 -3.60 0.82
CA HIS A 40 -4.29 -3.24 -0.49
C HIS A 40 -4.98 -4.04 -1.59
N THR A 41 -5.67 -3.33 -2.48
CA THR A 41 -6.42 -3.93 -3.59
C THR A 41 -6.19 -3.15 -4.88
N PHE A 42 -6.45 -3.77 -6.03
CA PHE A 42 -6.18 -3.20 -7.35
C PHE A 42 -4.82 -2.48 -7.45
N TRP A 43 -4.82 -1.16 -7.67
CA TRP A 43 -3.62 -0.38 -7.94
C TRP A 43 -2.80 -0.14 -6.68
N GLY A 44 -3.44 -0.06 -5.51
CA GLY A 44 -2.80 0.08 -4.21
C GLY A 44 -1.86 -1.08 -3.88
N LEU A 45 -2.14 -2.28 -4.41
CA LEU A 45 -1.26 -3.45 -4.27
C LEU A 45 0.16 -3.20 -4.81
N ASN A 46 0.34 -2.28 -5.76
CA ASN A 46 1.67 -1.96 -6.29
C ASN A 46 2.59 -1.31 -5.24
N ALA A 47 2.04 -0.70 -4.18
CA ALA A 47 2.81 -0.15 -3.08
C ALA A 47 3.60 -1.23 -2.32
N LEU A 48 3.03 -2.44 -2.22
CA LEU A 48 3.62 -3.58 -1.51
C LEU A 48 4.63 -4.38 -2.36
N ARG A 49 4.85 -4.03 -3.63
CA ARG A 49 5.76 -4.81 -4.49
C ARG A 49 7.22 -4.52 -4.13
N LYS A 50 8.04 -5.58 -4.05
CA LYS A 50 9.50 -5.46 -3.94
C LYS A 50 10.06 -4.77 -5.21
N GLU A 51 11.07 -3.92 -5.05
CA GLU A 51 11.77 -3.31 -6.19
C GLU A 51 12.55 -4.37 -6.99
N HIS A 52 13.12 -5.34 -6.27
CA HIS A 52 13.91 -6.45 -6.81
C HIS A 52 13.29 -7.81 -6.43
N PRO A 53 12.16 -8.19 -7.06
CA PRO A 53 11.55 -9.49 -6.79
C PRO A 53 12.37 -10.63 -7.42
N PRO A 54 12.24 -11.88 -6.91
CA PRO A 54 12.87 -13.05 -7.52
C PRO A 54 12.30 -13.32 -8.93
N GLU A 55 13.08 -14.01 -9.77
CA GLU A 55 12.60 -14.43 -11.09
C GLU A 55 11.61 -15.59 -10.96
N LEU A 56 10.36 -15.35 -11.38
CA LEU A 56 9.28 -16.33 -11.30
C LEU A 56 8.81 -16.76 -12.69
N LYS A 57 8.51 -18.06 -12.83
CA LYS A 57 7.93 -18.61 -14.06
C LYS A 57 6.46 -18.22 -14.15
N LYS A 58 6.17 -17.17 -14.94
CA LYS A 58 4.82 -16.65 -15.20
C LYS A 58 4.37 -16.85 -16.63
N GLY A 59 3.05 -16.85 -16.84
CA GLY A 59 2.43 -16.80 -18.17
C GLY A 59 2.82 -15.52 -18.93
N PHE A 60 2.60 -15.50 -20.25
CA PHE A 60 2.98 -14.37 -21.10
C PHE A 60 2.30 -13.06 -20.65
N LEU A 61 0.99 -13.09 -20.40
CA LEU A 61 0.20 -11.91 -20.03
C LEU A 61 0.58 -11.39 -18.62
N GLU A 62 0.69 -12.27 -17.63
CA GLU A 62 1.12 -11.95 -16.27
C GLU A 62 2.49 -11.27 -16.25
N ARG A 63 3.43 -11.76 -17.08
CA ARG A 63 4.76 -11.18 -17.22
C ARG A 63 4.70 -9.77 -17.80
N GLN A 64 3.82 -9.52 -18.77
CA GLN A 64 3.63 -8.17 -19.33
C GLN A 64 3.06 -7.21 -18.28
N PHE A 65 2.00 -7.60 -17.56
CA PHE A 65 1.45 -6.78 -16.48
C PHE A 65 2.48 -6.48 -15.39
N ALA A 66 3.20 -7.49 -14.91
CA ALA A 66 4.25 -7.32 -13.89
C ALA A 66 5.39 -6.40 -14.34
N ARG A 67 5.62 -6.22 -15.65
CA ARG A 67 6.61 -5.28 -16.20
C ARG A 67 6.03 -3.87 -16.35
N MET A 68 4.76 -3.75 -16.74
CA MET A 68 4.10 -2.46 -17.00
C MET A 68 3.70 -1.73 -15.72
N MET A 69 3.29 -2.47 -14.69
CA MET A 69 2.84 -1.87 -13.43
C MET A 69 4.01 -1.39 -12.56
N PRO A 70 3.83 -0.30 -11.78
CA PRO A 70 4.83 0.21 -10.85
C PRO A 70 5.32 -0.85 -9.86
N ARG A 71 6.62 -0.83 -9.55
CA ARG A 71 7.25 -1.74 -8.59
C ARG A 71 7.60 -1.00 -7.31
N GLY A 72 6.73 -1.15 -6.31
CA GLY A 72 6.92 -0.60 -4.98
C GLY A 72 6.47 0.85 -4.85
N ALA A 73 6.37 1.28 -3.61
CA ALA A 73 5.81 2.57 -3.23
C ALA A 73 6.57 3.77 -3.86
N ASP A 74 7.88 3.65 -4.08
CA ASP A 74 8.67 4.72 -4.70
C ASP A 74 8.37 4.92 -6.20
N ARG A 75 7.83 3.92 -6.89
CA ARG A 75 7.61 3.97 -8.35
C ARG A 75 6.20 4.41 -8.75
N LEU A 76 5.34 4.71 -7.78
CA LEU A 76 3.96 5.12 -8.05
C LEU A 76 3.90 6.47 -8.79
N PRO A 77 2.98 6.64 -9.76
CA PRO A 77 2.73 7.92 -10.41
C PRO A 77 1.99 8.87 -9.47
N LEU A 78 2.00 10.18 -9.75
CA LEU A 78 1.13 11.11 -9.04
C LEU A 78 -0.29 11.11 -9.61
N SER A 79 -1.30 11.30 -8.76
CA SER A 79 -2.71 11.37 -9.15
C SER A 79 -3.00 12.54 -10.09
N LYS A 80 -2.25 13.63 -9.94
CA LYS A 80 -2.28 14.84 -10.76
C LYS A 80 -0.86 15.31 -11.05
N LEU A 81 -0.67 15.99 -12.17
CA LEU A 81 0.62 16.56 -12.57
C LEU A 81 1.76 15.52 -12.68
N ASN A 82 1.45 14.27 -13.02
CA ASN A 82 2.48 13.23 -13.17
C ASN A 82 3.55 13.59 -14.22
N MET A 83 3.17 14.30 -15.28
CA MET A 83 4.07 14.84 -16.32
C MET A 83 5.10 13.80 -16.82
N ASN A 84 4.62 12.62 -17.21
CA ASN A 84 5.46 11.49 -17.64
C ASN A 84 6.58 11.12 -16.65
N GLY A 85 6.30 11.22 -15.34
CA GLY A 85 7.24 10.88 -14.27
C GLY A 85 8.12 12.04 -13.78
N MET A 86 7.98 13.25 -14.33
CA MET A 86 8.64 14.44 -13.78
C MET A 86 7.99 14.88 -12.46
N GLY A 87 6.66 14.79 -12.35
CA GLY A 87 5.92 15.16 -11.14
C GLY A 87 6.39 14.41 -9.89
N PRO A 88 6.42 13.06 -9.89
CA PRO A 88 6.94 12.27 -8.77
C PRO A 88 8.36 12.64 -8.35
N LYS A 89 9.24 13.01 -9.29
CA LYS A 89 10.60 13.46 -8.95
C LYS A 89 10.58 14.81 -8.23
N MET A 90 9.77 15.75 -8.70
CA MET A 90 9.65 17.08 -8.10
C MET A 90 9.09 17.01 -6.68
N ILE A 91 8.01 16.25 -6.46
CA ILE A 91 7.40 16.16 -5.12
C ILE A 91 8.36 15.52 -4.11
N LYS A 92 9.14 14.50 -4.51
CA LYS A 92 10.15 13.89 -3.64
C LYS A 92 11.25 14.86 -3.23
N GLN A 93 11.67 15.75 -4.13
CA GLN A 93 12.61 16.82 -3.80
C GLN A 93 12.03 17.80 -2.78
N VAL A 94 10.74 18.15 -2.92
CA VAL A 94 10.03 18.99 -1.94
C VAL A 94 9.96 18.28 -0.59
N ILE A 95 9.51 17.03 -0.54
CA ILE A 95 9.46 16.21 0.69
C ILE A 95 10.81 16.21 1.40
N LYS A 96 11.90 15.91 0.67
CA LYS A 96 13.26 15.90 1.22
C LYS A 96 13.68 17.28 1.74
N LYS A 97 13.37 18.36 1.02
CA LYS A 97 13.68 19.74 1.43
C LYS A 97 12.99 20.12 2.75
N HIS A 98 11.80 19.58 3.00
CA HIS A 98 11.03 19.82 4.22
C HIS A 98 11.30 18.79 5.32
N ASN A 99 12.28 17.89 5.15
CA ASN A 99 12.58 16.80 6.09
C ASN A 99 11.35 15.95 6.45
N ALA A 100 10.41 15.82 5.51
CA ALA A 100 9.26 14.95 5.67
C ALA A 100 9.62 13.51 5.25
N MET A 101 8.89 12.54 5.78
CA MET A 101 9.08 11.13 5.41
C MET A 101 8.64 10.90 3.98
N THR A 102 9.43 10.12 3.24
CA THR A 102 9.05 9.61 1.92
C THR A 102 8.01 8.50 2.05
N LEU A 103 7.31 8.20 0.97
CA LEU A 103 6.32 7.11 1.01
C LEU A 103 6.94 5.76 1.40
N PRO A 104 8.09 5.31 0.87
CA PRO A 104 8.74 4.08 1.34
C PRO A 104 9.03 4.07 2.85
N GLN A 105 9.47 5.20 3.41
CA GLN A 105 9.70 5.32 4.85
C GLN A 105 8.40 5.25 5.67
N LEU A 106 7.28 5.74 5.12
CA LEU A 106 5.97 5.60 5.76
C LEU A 106 5.44 4.17 5.71
N VAL A 107 5.78 3.40 4.66
CA VAL A 107 5.48 1.96 4.59
C VAL A 107 6.30 1.19 5.62
N GLU A 108 7.60 1.47 5.70
CA GLU A 108 8.51 0.86 6.69
C GLU A 108 8.05 1.15 8.12
N MET A 109 7.73 2.41 8.44
CA MET A 109 7.18 2.81 9.73
C MET A 109 5.87 2.08 10.06
N ALA A 110 5.01 1.83 9.07
CA ALA A 110 3.78 1.08 9.29
C ALA A 110 4.07 -0.38 9.68
N GLN A 111 5.09 -1.01 9.08
CA GLN A 111 5.54 -2.35 9.47
C GLN A 111 6.14 -2.36 10.88
N GLU A 112 6.97 -1.36 11.22
CA GLU A 112 7.55 -1.20 12.56
C GLU A 112 6.48 -1.00 13.65
N GLN A 113 5.35 -0.37 13.29
CA GLN A 113 4.20 -0.17 14.17
C GLN A 113 3.22 -1.34 14.19
N GLU A 114 3.57 -2.47 13.56
CA GLU A 114 2.72 -3.67 13.48
C GLU A 114 1.33 -3.37 12.86
N ILE A 115 1.25 -2.39 11.96
CA ILE A 115 0.04 -2.14 11.16
C ILE A 115 -0.19 -3.36 10.26
N ASN A 116 -1.41 -3.90 10.29
CA ASN A 116 -1.76 -5.08 9.49
C ASN A 116 -1.88 -4.71 8.01
N LEU A 117 -0.81 -4.91 7.25
CA LEU A 117 -0.78 -4.69 5.80
C LEU A 117 -1.31 -5.95 5.09
N VAL A 118 -2.50 -5.85 4.50
CA VAL A 118 -3.16 -6.97 3.83
C VAL A 118 -3.10 -6.83 2.33
N ALA A 119 -2.64 -7.86 1.62
CA ALA A 119 -2.73 -7.99 0.17
C ALA A 119 -3.99 -8.76 -0.24
N CYS A 120 -4.80 -8.14 -1.12
CA CYS A 120 -5.98 -8.76 -1.69
C CYS A 120 -5.61 -9.91 -2.63
N THR A 121 -5.87 -11.15 -2.22
CA THR A 121 -5.52 -12.36 -3.00
C THR A 121 -6.17 -12.38 -4.38
N MET A 122 -7.43 -11.95 -4.48
CA MET A 122 -8.13 -11.84 -5.77
C MET A 122 -7.43 -10.84 -6.70
N THR A 123 -6.95 -9.71 -6.19
CA THR A 123 -6.19 -8.76 -7.01
C THR A 123 -4.85 -9.36 -7.43
N MET A 124 -4.17 -10.08 -6.54
CA MET A 124 -2.92 -10.75 -6.88
C MET A 124 -3.11 -11.72 -8.05
N ASP A 125 -4.16 -12.54 -8.01
CA ASP A 125 -4.48 -13.48 -9.09
C ASP A 125 -4.78 -12.74 -10.40
N LEU A 126 -5.61 -11.70 -10.36
CA LEU A 126 -5.97 -10.89 -11.54
C LEU A 126 -4.75 -10.23 -12.20
N LEU A 127 -3.79 -9.77 -11.40
CA LEU A 127 -2.59 -9.07 -11.86
C LEU A 127 -1.39 -10.00 -12.07
N GLY A 128 -1.54 -11.29 -11.78
CA GLY A 128 -0.48 -12.30 -11.90
C GLY A 128 0.70 -12.03 -10.96
N LEU A 129 0.44 -11.56 -9.75
CA LEU A 129 1.44 -11.31 -8.71
C LEU A 129 1.49 -12.49 -7.73
N ARG A 130 2.68 -12.83 -7.27
CA ARG A 130 2.90 -13.88 -6.25
C ARG A 130 3.41 -13.29 -4.95
N GLN A 131 3.26 -14.04 -3.86
CA GLN A 131 3.64 -13.63 -2.51
C GLN A 131 5.13 -13.26 -2.44
N GLU A 132 6.00 -13.99 -3.15
CA GLU A 132 7.45 -13.77 -3.16
C GLU A 132 7.85 -12.43 -3.81
N GLU A 133 6.93 -11.77 -4.52
CA GLU A 133 7.15 -10.47 -5.15
C GLU A 133 6.69 -9.29 -4.27
N LEU A 134 6.01 -9.56 -3.16
CA LEU A 134 5.59 -8.55 -2.20
C LEU A 134 6.60 -8.42 -1.06
N LEU A 135 6.53 -7.31 -0.33
CA LEU A 135 7.27 -7.09 0.91
C LEU A 135 7.06 -8.26 1.88
N ASP A 136 7.99 -8.41 2.82
CA ASP A 136 7.85 -9.41 3.88
C ASP A 136 6.79 -8.96 4.91
N ASP A 137 6.31 -9.89 5.73
CA ASP A 137 5.31 -9.63 6.78
C ASP A 137 3.99 -9.02 6.27
N ILE A 138 3.51 -9.53 5.13
CA ILE A 138 2.22 -9.16 4.53
C ILE A 138 1.18 -10.24 4.82
N THR A 139 -0.01 -9.82 5.26
CA THR A 139 -1.17 -10.69 5.42
C THR A 139 -1.85 -10.91 4.07
N TYR A 140 -2.28 -12.13 3.77
CA TYR A 140 -2.96 -12.46 2.51
C TYR A 140 -4.42 -12.81 2.77
N ALA A 141 -5.36 -11.99 2.27
CA ALA A 141 -6.77 -12.24 2.49
C ALA A 141 -7.66 -11.76 1.34
N GLY A 142 -8.89 -12.29 1.30
CA GLY A 142 -9.95 -11.81 0.40
C GLY A 142 -10.78 -10.70 1.03
N VAL A 143 -11.74 -10.17 0.26
CA VAL A 143 -12.62 -9.07 0.71
C VAL A 143 -13.44 -9.40 1.97
N ALA A 144 -13.77 -10.68 2.19
CA ALA A 144 -14.53 -11.12 3.35
C ALA A 144 -13.79 -10.86 4.68
N ALA A 145 -12.46 -11.01 4.70
CA ALA A 145 -11.66 -10.72 5.89
C ALA A 145 -11.67 -9.22 6.20
N TYR A 146 -11.51 -8.38 5.17
CA TYR A 146 -11.63 -6.92 5.34
C TYR A 146 -13.02 -6.53 5.87
N LEU A 147 -14.10 -7.11 5.34
CA LEU A 147 -15.45 -6.77 5.79
C LEU A 147 -15.69 -7.13 7.26
N ALA A 148 -15.11 -8.23 7.74
CA ALA A 148 -15.15 -8.59 9.15
C ALA A 148 -14.43 -7.55 10.02
N ASP A 149 -13.22 -7.11 9.62
CA ASP A 149 -12.47 -6.07 10.35
C ASP A 149 -13.18 -4.70 10.30
N ALA A 150 -13.86 -4.40 9.18
CA ALA A 150 -14.54 -3.13 8.94
C ALA A 150 -15.88 -3.02 9.66
N GLU A 151 -16.60 -4.13 9.88
CA GLU A 151 -17.88 -4.17 10.58
C GLU A 151 -17.75 -3.65 12.02
N ASP A 152 -16.68 -4.03 12.70
CA ASP A 152 -16.32 -3.57 14.05
C ASP A 152 -15.40 -2.33 14.04
N GLY A 153 -15.17 -1.74 12.85
CA GLY A 153 -14.29 -0.61 12.59
C GLY A 153 -14.79 0.72 13.15
N ASN A 154 -14.01 1.43 13.97
CA ASN A 154 -14.37 2.81 14.37
C ASN A 154 -14.19 3.82 13.24
N VAL A 155 -13.17 3.61 12.39
CA VAL A 155 -12.89 4.46 11.23
C VAL A 155 -12.70 3.56 10.01
N ASN A 156 -13.50 3.79 8.97
CA ASN A 156 -13.42 3.04 7.71
C ASN A 156 -13.23 4.03 6.54
N LEU A 157 -12.13 3.89 5.81
CA LEU A 157 -11.76 4.76 4.69
C LEU A 157 -11.56 3.96 3.41
N PHE A 158 -11.96 4.54 2.27
CA PHE A 158 -11.63 4.04 0.94
C PHE A 158 -10.78 5.10 0.22
N ILE A 159 -9.56 4.74 -0.16
CA ILE A 159 -8.56 5.65 -0.74
C ILE A 159 -8.07 5.13 -2.08
#